data_AF-A0A158GAJ6-F1
#
_entry.id   AF-A0A158GAJ6-F1
#
_cell.length_a   1.000
_cell.length_b   1.000
_cell.length_c   1.000
_cell.angle_alpha   90.00
_cell.angle_beta   90.00
_cell.angle_gamma   90.00
#
_symmetry.space_group_name_H-M   'P 1'
#
loop_
_entity.id
_entity.type
_entity.pdbx_description
1 polymer ?
#
loop_
_entity_poly.entity_id
_entity_poly.type
_entity_poly.pdbx_seq_one_letter_code
_entity_poly.pdbx_strand_id
1 'polypeptide(L)'
;MPLKKTIRIASIGTPASYHKVRRYAVDVEAKTTFIDIASFYDEQAARDNLQSIGMANVMIAGIPSNGTDAVAFCEAQLAEPVPAAPVDGSDPTIGNPNRYLFADAEIVD
;
A
#
# COMPACT_ATOMS: atom_id res chain seq x y z
N MET A 1 -3.04 2.96 10.84
CA MET A 1 -1.81 2.29 11.27
C MET A 1 -0.83 2.19 10.11
N PRO A 2 0.17 3.07 10.06
CA PRO A 2 1.17 3.09 8.98
C PRO A 2 1.85 1.74 8.71
N LEU A 3 2.41 1.59 7.51
CA LEU A 3 3.09 0.38 7.07
C LEU A 3 4.61 0.53 7.23
N LYS A 4 5.26 -0.50 7.75
CA LYS A 4 6.72 -0.58 7.89
C LYS A 4 7.26 -1.71 7.03
N LYS A 5 8.02 -1.33 6.00
CA LYS A 5 8.71 -2.23 5.06
C LYS A 5 9.82 -1.46 4.38
N THR A 6 10.96 -2.09 4.11
CA THR A 6 12.00 -1.42 3.32
C THR A 6 11.77 -1.62 1.82
N ILE A 7 11.55 -0.52 1.10
CA ILE A 7 11.33 -0.51 -0.35
C ILE A 7 12.27 0.53 -0.97
N ARG A 8 12.95 0.18 -2.06
CA ARG A 8 13.77 1.16 -2.80
C ARG A 8 12.89 2.03 -3.68
N ILE A 9 13.01 3.35 -3.54
CA ILE A 9 12.36 4.30 -4.44
C ILE A 9 13.19 4.40 -5.73
N ALA A 10 12.69 3.81 -6.81
CA ALA A 10 13.46 3.63 -8.06
C ALA A 10 13.98 4.94 -8.67
N SER A 11 13.21 6.03 -8.57
CA SER A 11 13.57 7.33 -9.17
C SER A 11 14.77 8.02 -8.52
N ILE A 12 15.06 7.73 -7.25
CA ILE A 12 16.12 8.40 -6.47
C ILE A 12 17.13 7.41 -5.87
N GLY A 13 16.88 6.10 -5.97
CA GLY A 13 17.74 5.06 -5.44
C GLY A 13 17.72 4.91 -3.91
N THR A 14 17.04 5.78 -3.17
CA THR A 14 16.97 5.81 -1.71
C THR A 14 15.97 4.80 -1.15
N PRO A 15 16.29 4.09 -0.04
CA PRO A 15 15.32 3.26 0.65
C PRO A 15 14.28 4.11 1.41
N ALA A 16 13.01 3.73 1.31
CA ALA A 16 11.94 4.14 2.20
C ALA A 16 11.65 2.98 3.17
N SER A 17 11.40 3.28 4.44
CA SER A 17 11.10 2.27 5.47
C SER A 17 9.75 2.43 6.15
N TYR A 18 9.06 3.55 5.90
CA TYR A 18 7.79 3.89 6.53
C TYR A 18 6.83 4.48 5.50
N HIS A 19 5.58 4.01 5.51
CA HIS A 19 4.60 4.34 4.48
C HIS A 19 3.23 4.63 5.10
N LYS A 20 2.56 5.67 4.61
CA LYS A 20 1.24 6.09 5.10
C LYS A 20 0.26 6.13 3.96
N VAL A 21 -0.96 5.64 4.19
CA VAL A 21 -2.09 5.96 3.32
C VAL A 21 -2.32 7.47 3.40
N ARG A 22 -2.16 8.15 2.27
CA ARG A 22 -2.34 9.60 2.15
C ARG A 22 -3.78 9.96 1.79
N ARG A 23 -4.35 9.21 0.85
CA ARG A 23 -5.76 9.29 0.47
C ARG A 23 -6.21 7.96 -0.09
N TYR A 24 -7.51 7.74 -0.04
CA TYR A 24 -8.17 6.65 -0.75
C TYR A 24 -9.41 7.20 -1.46
N ALA A 25 -9.82 6.52 -2.53
CA ALA A 25 -11.07 6.79 -3.24
C ALA A 25 -11.75 5.45 -3.52
N VAL A 26 -13.06 5.39 -3.28
CA VAL A 26 -13.85 4.16 -3.44
C VAL A 26 -14.79 4.32 -4.63
N ASP A 27 -14.71 3.36 -5.56
CA ASP A 27 -15.71 3.16 -6.59
C ASP A 27 -16.69 2.07 -6.13
N VAL A 28 -17.90 2.52 -5.76
CA VAL A 28 -18.93 1.65 -5.19
C VAL A 28 -19.59 0.77 -6.26
N GLU A 29 -19.61 1.20 -7.52
CA GLU A 29 -20.19 0.42 -8.62
C GLU A 29 -19.20 -0.66 -9.07
N ALA A 30 -17.95 -0.29 -9.33
CA ALA A 30 -16.90 -1.21 -9.74
C ALA A 30 -16.39 -2.11 -8.58
N LYS A 31 -16.76 -1.80 -7.33
CA LYS A 31 -16.27 -2.47 -6.11
C LYS A 31 -14.75 -2.42 -6.00
N THR A 32 -14.19 -1.23 -6.17
CA THR A 32 -12.74 -1.02 -6.23
C THR A 32 -12.33 0.13 -5.31
N THR A 33 -11.16 0.02 -4.69
CA THR A 33 -10.56 1.11 -3.91
C THR A 33 -9.22 1.51 -4.50
N PHE A 34 -9.04 2.81 -4.74
CA PHE A 34 -7.79 3.43 -5.19
C PHE A 34 -7.08 4.04 -3.98
N ILE A 35 -5.81 3.71 -3.79
CA ILE A 35 -5.03 4.10 -2.61
C ILE A 35 -3.78 4.84 -3.07
N ASP A 36 -3.57 6.03 -2.50
CA ASP A 36 -2.33 6.78 -2.60
C ASP A 36 -1.52 6.57 -1.33
N ILE A 37 -0.28 6.12 -1.50
CA ILE A 37 0.65 5.86 -0.40
C ILE A 37 1.79 6.85 -0.49
N ALA A 38 2.08 7.54 0.61
CA ALA A 38 3.25 8.37 0.80
C ALA A 38 4.35 7.56 1.50
N SER A 39 5.57 7.58 0.96
CA SER A 39 6.72 6.84 1.48
C SER A 39 7.79 7.78 2.03
N PHE A 40 8.32 7.44 3.20
CA PHE A 40 9.29 8.22 3.95
C PHE A 40 10.55 7.39 4.21
N TYR A 41 11.69 8.06 4.35
CA TYR A 41 12.95 7.36 4.64
C TYR A 41 12.88 6.66 6.01
N ASP A 42 12.20 7.25 6.99
CA ASP A 42 11.87 6.65 8.29
C ASP A 42 10.56 7.20 8.87
N GLU A 43 10.20 6.68 10.05
CA GLU A 43 9.02 7.10 10.81
C GLU A 43 9.13 8.53 11.35
N GLN A 44 10.32 8.95 11.77
CA GLN A 44 10.55 10.28 12.35
C GLN A 44 10.26 11.37 11.31
N ALA A 45 10.69 11.17 10.06
CA ALA A 45 10.38 12.05 8.94
C ALA A 45 8.88 12.25 8.73
N ALA A 46 8.11 11.16 8.87
CA ALA A 46 6.66 11.21 8.73
C ALA A 46 6.00 11.94 9.91
N ARG A 47 6.52 11.75 11.14
CA ARG A 47 6.06 12.46 12.35
C ARG A 47 6.37 13.95 12.31
N ASP A 48 7.52 14.31 11.74
CA ASP A 48 7.96 15.71 11.56
C ASP A 48 7.29 16.40 10.38
N ASN A 49 6.36 15.73 9.68
CA ASN A 49 5.65 16.22 8.50
C ASN A 49 6.58 16.67 7.37
N LEU A 50 7.72 16.00 7.21
CA LEU A 50 8.62 16.23 6.09
C LEU A 50 7.97 15.78 4.78
N GLN A 51 8.53 16.23 3.66
CA GLN A 51 8.07 15.77 2.35
C GLN A 51 8.37 14.27 2.15
N SER A 52 7.38 13.52 1.67
CA SER A 52 7.58 12.12 1.28
C SER A 52 8.58 11.99 0.14
N ILE A 53 9.47 11.01 0.22
CA ILE A 53 10.49 10.73 -0.80
C ILE A 53 9.97 9.89 -1.97
N GLY A 54 8.77 9.32 -1.84
CA GLY A 54 8.12 8.55 -2.91
C GLY A 54 6.61 8.49 -2.74
N MET A 55 5.92 8.26 -3.86
CA MET A 55 4.49 8.02 -3.89
C MET A 55 4.20 6.75 -4.68
N ALA A 56 3.25 5.96 -4.20
CA ALA A 56 2.73 4.79 -4.91
C ALA A 56 1.21 4.92 -5.08
N ASN A 57 0.70 4.37 -6.17
CA ASN A 57 -0.72 4.23 -6.43
C ASN A 57 -1.04 2.75 -6.57
N VAL A 58 -2.00 2.30 -5.76
CA VAL A 58 -2.42 0.91 -5.71
C VAL A 58 -3.93 0.86 -5.85
N MET A 59 -4.37 0.03 -6.78
CA MET A 59 -5.79 -0.32 -6.92
C MET A 59 -6.01 -1.67 -6.25
N ILE A 60 -7.07 -1.79 -5.46
CA ILE A 60 -7.48 -3.05 -4.83
C ILE A 60 -8.93 -3.36 -5.18
N ALA A 61 -9.23 -4.65 -5.32
CA ALA A 61 -10.62 -5.11 -5.38
C ALA A 61 -11.22 -5.09 -3.98
N GLY A 62 -12.47 -4.66 -3.87
CA GLY A 62 -13.18 -4.53 -2.60
C GLY A 62 -13.29 -3.09 -2.11
N ILE A 63 -14.22 -2.91 -1.16
CA ILE A 63 -14.52 -1.65 -0.50
C ILE A 63 -14.63 -1.89 1.01
N PRO A 64 -14.34 -0.90 1.87
CA PRO A 64 -14.55 -1.02 3.31
C PRO A 64 -16.00 -1.40 3.62
N SER A 65 -16.20 -2.32 4.56
CA SER A 65 -17.54 -2.62 5.07
C SER A 65 -18.08 -1.47 5.89
N ASN A 66 -19.41 -1.38 6.01
CA ASN A 66 -20.05 -0.34 6.82
C ASN A 66 -19.54 -0.38 8.26
N GLY A 67 -19.09 0.77 8.76
CA GLY A 67 -18.54 0.90 10.11
C GLY A 67 -17.06 0.53 10.26
N THR A 68 -16.41 0.03 9.21
CA THR A 68 -14.96 -0.21 9.21
C THR A 68 -14.20 1.09 8.94
N ASP A 69 -13.10 1.31 9.66
CA ASP A 69 -12.15 2.38 9.31
C ASP A 69 -11.54 2.09 7.93
N ALA A 70 -11.81 2.99 6.98
CA ALA A 70 -11.39 2.82 5.60
C ALA A 70 -9.86 2.87 5.42
N VAL A 71 -9.14 3.61 6.27
CA VAL A 71 -7.68 3.65 6.27
C VAL A 71 -7.13 2.33 6.77
N ALA A 72 -7.67 1.81 7.87
CA ALA A 72 -7.28 0.49 8.39
C ALA A 72 -7.56 -0.64 7.38
N PHE A 73 -8.69 -0.57 6.67
CA PHE A 73 -8.98 -1.46 5.55
C PHE A 73 -7.91 -1.39 4.46
N CYS A 74 -7.53 -0.17 4.04
CA CYS A 74 -6.49 0.02 3.02
C CYS A 74 -5.15 -0.56 3.47
N GLU A 75 -4.73 -0.30 4.71
CA GLU A 75 -3.47 -0.78 5.27
C GLU A 75 -3.43 -2.31 5.35
N ALA A 76 -4.52 -2.93 5.82
CA ALA A 76 -4.66 -4.38 5.85
C ALA A 76 -4.55 -4.98 4.44
N GLN A 77 -5.26 -4.41 3.48
CA GLN A 77 -5.23 -4.86 2.08
C GLN A 77 -3.83 -4.70 1.47
N LEU A 78 -3.13 -3.60 1.74
CA LEU A 78 -1.77 -3.37 1.24
C LEU A 78 -0.73 -4.33 1.82
N ALA A 79 -0.91 -4.75 3.07
CA ALA A 79 -0.03 -5.69 3.76
C ALA A 79 -0.31 -7.16 3.42
N GLU A 80 -1.39 -7.48 2.69
CA GLU A 80 -1.70 -8.86 2.32
C GLU A 80 -0.53 -9.53 1.58
N PRO A 81 -0.21 -10.79 1.93
CA PRO A 81 0.86 -11.53 1.27
C PRO A 81 0.54 -11.72 -0.21
N VAL A 82 1.59 -11.87 -1.02
CA VAL A 82 1.42 -12.27 -2.42
C VAL A 82 0.74 -13.64 -2.43
N PRO A 83 -0.39 -13.82 -3.13
CA PRO A 83 -1.01 -15.13 -3.28
C PRO A 83 -0.01 -16.13 -3.86
N ALA A 84 -0.12 -17.40 -3.46
CA ALA A 84 0.65 -18.44 -4.13
C ALA A 84 0.34 -18.43 -5.63
N ALA A 85 1.38 -18.55 -6.46
CA ALA A 85 1.19 -18.67 -7.89
C ALA A 85 0.22 -19.84 -8.17
N PRO A 86 -0.82 -19.64 -8.98
CA PRO A 86 -1.71 -20.73 -9.36
C PRO A 86 -0.93 -21.85 -10.06
N VAL A 87 -1.46 -23.06 -9.97
CA VAL A 87 -0.81 -24.28 -10.49
C VAL A 87 -0.59 -24.21 -12.02
N ASP A 88 -1.33 -23.34 -12.70
CA ASP A 88 -1.22 -23.08 -14.15
C ASP A 88 -0.06 -22.12 -14.53
N GLY A 89 0.68 -21.60 -13.55
CA GLY A 89 1.84 -20.73 -13.77
C GLY A 89 1.49 -19.28 -14.13
N SER A 90 0.22 -18.87 -14.02
CA SER A 90 -0.14 -17.46 -14.12
C SER A 90 0.49 -16.67 -12.96
N ASP A 91 1.07 -15.50 -13.24
CA ASP A 91 1.63 -14.66 -12.19
C ASP A 91 0.52 -13.77 -11.61
N PRO A 92 0.20 -13.89 -10.30
CA PRO A 92 -0.89 -13.14 -9.66
C PRO A 92 -0.65 -11.62 -9.62
N THR A 93 0.55 -11.17 -10.01
CA THR A 93 0.92 -9.75 -10.12
C THR A 93 0.67 -9.17 -11.52
N ILE A 94 0.38 -10.01 -12.52
CA ILE A 94 0.10 -9.57 -13.90
C ILE A 94 -1.18 -8.73 -13.92
N GLY A 95 -1.06 -7.47 -14.37
CA GLY A 95 -2.16 -6.51 -14.48
C GLY A 95 -2.25 -5.49 -13.33
N ASN A 96 -1.55 -5.72 -12.22
CA ASN A 96 -1.48 -4.75 -11.12
C ASN A 96 -0.10 -4.79 -10.43
N PRO A 97 0.94 -4.26 -11.09
CA PRO A 97 2.34 -4.43 -10.66
C PRO A 97 2.63 -3.79 -9.28
N ASN A 98 1.82 -2.82 -8.85
CA ASN A 98 1.99 -2.17 -7.56
C ASN A 98 1.16 -2.81 -6.43
N ARG A 99 0.23 -3.75 -6.73
CA ARG A 99 -0.69 -4.34 -5.73
C ARG A 99 0.01 -4.87 -4.49
N TYR A 100 1.14 -5.53 -4.71
CA TYR A 100 1.89 -6.24 -3.70
C TYR A 100 3.22 -5.57 -3.35
N LEU A 101 3.40 -4.30 -3.73
CA LEU A 101 4.58 -3.52 -3.37
C LEU A 101 4.81 -3.52 -1.85
N PHE A 102 3.72 -3.49 -1.09
CA PHE A 102 3.70 -3.45 0.37
C PHE A 102 3.33 -4.79 1.03
N ALA A 103 3.26 -5.90 0.28
CA ALA A 103 2.93 -7.21 0.84
C ALA A 103 3.84 -7.56 2.03
N ASP A 104 3.29 -8.19 3.06
CA ASP A 104 4.02 -8.56 4.28
C ASP A 104 4.59 -7.37 5.08
N ALA A 105 4.15 -6.14 4.81
CA ALA A 105 4.51 -5.00 5.63
C ALA A 105 3.94 -5.15 7.05
N GLU A 106 4.74 -4.76 8.03
CA GLU A 106 4.27 -4.66 9.41
C GLU A 106 3.34 -3.45 9.53
N ILE A 107 2.12 -3.65 10.03
CA ILE A 107 1.18 -2.58 10.34
C ILE A 107 1.51 -2.07 11.75
N VAL A 108 1.89 -0.80 11.88
CA VAL A 108 2.33 -0.16 13.12
C VAL A 108 1.39 0.96 13.56
N ASP A 109 1.26 1.18 14.87
CA ASP A 109 0.41 2.22 15.47
C ASP A 109 1.01 3.63 15.38
#